data_AF-A0A9X2B5L6-F1
#
_entry.id   AF-A0A9X2B5L6-F1
#
_cell.length_a   1.000
_cell.length_b   1.000
_cell.length_c   1.000
_cell.angle_alpha   90.00
_cell.angle_beta   90.00
_cell.angle_gamma   90.00
#
_symmetry.space_group_name_H-M   'P 1'
#
loop_
_entity.id
_entity.type
_entity.pdbx_description
1 polymer ?
#
loop_
_entity_poly.entity_id
_entity_poly.type
_entity_poly.pdbx_seq_one_letter_code
_entity_poly.pdbx_strand_id
1 'polypeptide(L)'
;MNNNHMENHQTNAEQIKKYTALVKTSKINLFLTPIIMAILAYFIGLDKILRGDSMLPFVLAIMIIINTLQFFYYRRKLQKLQQSEKPKSDGGIERL
;
A
#
# COMPACT_ATOMS: atom_id res chain seq x y z
N MET A 1 20.66 29.84 -6.41
CA MET A 1 20.63 28.37 -6.58
C MET A 1 19.69 27.74 -5.53
N ASN A 2 18.46 28.26 -5.37
CA ASN A 2 17.53 27.91 -4.27
C ASN A 2 16.16 27.38 -4.75
N ASN A 3 15.83 27.57 -6.04
CA ASN A 3 14.52 27.22 -6.60
C ASN A 3 14.32 25.70 -6.70
N ASN A 4 15.38 24.97 -7.09
CA ASN A 4 15.32 23.51 -7.21
C ASN A 4 15.03 22.80 -5.87
N HIS A 5 15.33 23.44 -4.74
CA HIS A 5 15.10 22.83 -3.43
C HIS A 5 13.64 23.02 -2.98
N MET A 6 13.09 24.23 -3.17
CA MET A 6 11.68 24.53 -2.89
C MET A 6 10.73 23.73 -3.78
N GLU A 7 11.05 23.60 -5.07
CA GLU A 7 10.25 22.83 -6.03
C GLU A 7 10.24 21.32 -5.70
N ASN A 8 11.38 20.78 -5.22
CA ASN A 8 11.48 19.39 -4.77
C ASN A 8 10.67 19.13 -3.49
N HIS A 9 10.68 20.07 -2.55
CA HIS A 9 9.87 19.97 -1.33
C HIS A 9 8.37 20.01 -1.63
N GLN A 10 7.94 20.89 -2.52
CA GLN A 10 6.55 20.98 -2.92
C GLN A 10 6.09 19.70 -3.66
N THR A 11 6.95 19.17 -4.54
CA THR A 11 6.71 17.90 -5.24
C THR A 11 6.67 16.70 -4.29
N ASN A 12 7.53 16.67 -3.26
CA ASN A 12 7.54 15.60 -2.26
C ASN A 12 6.31 15.64 -1.34
N ALA A 13 5.87 16.84 -0.93
CA ALA A 13 4.67 17.00 -0.12
C ALA A 13 3.42 16.50 -0.85
N GLU A 14 3.29 16.79 -2.15
CA GLU A 14 2.21 16.26 -2.99
C GLU A 14 2.28 14.73 -3.14
N GLN A 15 3.48 14.18 -3.33
CA GLN A 15 3.67 12.73 -3.39
C GLN A 15 3.31 12.07 -2.06
N ILE A 16 3.71 12.62 -0.91
CA ILE A 16 3.36 12.11 0.42
C ILE A 16 1.84 12.10 0.61
N LYS A 17 1.14 13.17 0.24
CA LYS A 17 -0.32 13.24 0.30
C LYS A 17 -0.96 12.14 -0.56
N LYS A 18 -0.47 11.95 -1.78
CA LYS A 18 -0.93 10.88 -2.70
C LYS A 18 -0.71 9.49 -2.12
N TYR A 19 0.50 9.17 -1.65
CA TYR A 19 0.81 7.85 -1.10
C TYR A 19 0.10 7.60 0.24
N THR A 20 -0.17 8.63 1.04
CA THR A 20 -0.98 8.51 2.26
C THR A 20 -2.40 8.08 1.94
N ALA A 21 -3.02 8.70 0.92
CA ALA A 21 -4.33 8.29 0.44
C ALA A 21 -4.31 6.85 -0.10
N LEU A 22 -3.31 6.50 -0.91
CA LEU A 22 -3.15 5.13 -1.44
C LEU A 22 -2.96 4.08 -0.34
N VAL A 23 -2.21 4.37 0.73
CA VAL A 23 -2.07 3.49 1.90
C VAL A 23 -3.41 3.31 2.61
N LYS A 24 -4.17 4.39 2.79
CA LYS A 24 -5.51 4.33 3.41
C LYS A 24 -6.47 3.46 2.58
N THR A 25 -6.52 3.68 1.26
CA THR A 25 -7.37 2.89 0.34
C THR A 25 -6.93 1.44 0.28
N SER A 26 -5.63 1.16 0.14
CA SER A 26 -5.12 -0.21 0.10
C SER A 26 -5.34 -0.96 1.42
N LYS A 27 -5.31 -0.27 2.58
CA LYS A 27 -5.70 -0.85 3.87
C LYS A 27 -7.17 -1.27 3.88
N ILE A 28 -8.07 -0.43 3.35
CA ILE A 28 -9.49 -0.74 3.23
C ILE A 28 -9.68 -1.94 2.30
N ASN A 29 -9.01 -1.96 1.14
CA ASN A 29 -9.09 -3.07 0.20
C ASN A 29 -8.56 -4.38 0.80
N LEU A 30 -7.48 -4.33 1.59
CA LEU A 30 -6.94 -5.50 2.26
C LEU A 30 -7.94 -6.13 3.25
N PHE A 31 -8.75 -5.29 3.91
CA PHE A 31 -9.81 -5.75 4.82
C PHE A 31 -11.09 -6.17 4.09
N LEU A 32 -11.44 -5.50 3.00
CA LEU A 32 -12.66 -5.75 2.25
C LEU A 32 -12.56 -6.99 1.34
N THR A 33 -11.39 -7.27 0.80
CA THR A 33 -11.12 -8.44 -0.06
C THR A 33 -11.52 -9.77 0.59
N PRO A 34 -11.11 -10.10 1.84
CA PRO A 34 -11.55 -11.35 2.49
C PRO A 34 -13.06 -11.39 2.77
N ILE A 35 -13.71 -10.25 2.98
CA ILE A 35 -15.17 -10.18 3.17
C ILE A 35 -15.88 -10.52 1.86
N ILE A 36 -15.47 -9.92 0.74
CA ILE A 36 -16.03 -10.23 -0.58
C ILE A 36 -15.79 -11.70 -0.92
N MET A 37 -14.61 -12.23 -0.60
CA MET A 37 -14.28 -13.65 -0.77
C MET A 37 -15.21 -14.57 0.01
N ALA A 38 -15.48 -14.26 1.27
CA ALA A 38 -16.39 -15.04 2.10
C ALA A 38 -17.82 -15.03 1.54
N ILE A 39 -18.28 -13.87 1.05
CA ILE A 39 -19.58 -13.73 0.39
C ILE A 39 -19.63 -14.57 -0.89
N LEU A 40 -18.62 -14.47 -1.75
CA LEU A 40 -18.53 -15.27 -2.98
C LEU A 40 -18.51 -16.78 -2.68
N ALA A 41 -17.77 -17.19 -1.66
CA ALA A 41 -17.72 -18.59 -1.22
C ALA A 41 -19.08 -19.10 -0.71
N TYR A 42 -19.81 -18.25 0.01
CA TYR A 42 -21.17 -18.57 0.47
C TYR A 42 -22.16 -18.76 -0.69
N PHE A 43 -22.16 -17.85 -1.68
CA PHE A 43 -23.10 -17.90 -2.80
C PHE A 43 -22.77 -18.96 -3.86
N ILE A 44 -21.48 -19.13 -4.20
CA ILE A 44 -21.05 -20.10 -5.22
C ILE A 44 -20.99 -21.52 -4.63
N GLY A 45 -20.83 -21.63 -3.31
CA GLY A 45 -20.59 -22.88 -2.60
C GLY A 45 -19.11 -23.25 -2.64
N LEU A 46 -18.52 -23.49 -1.47
CA LEU A 46 -17.10 -23.85 -1.31
C LEU A 46 -16.71 -25.06 -2.16
N ASP A 47 -17.58 -26.06 -2.24
CA ASP A 47 -17.35 -27.27 -3.04
C ASP A 47 -17.18 -26.99 -4.53
N LYS A 48 -17.90 -25.99 -5.08
CA LYS A 48 -17.76 -25.62 -6.50
C LYS A 48 -16.50 -24.82 -6.77
N ILE A 49 -16.04 -24.04 -5.78
CA ILE A 49 -14.80 -23.28 -5.88
C ILE A 49 -13.58 -24.21 -5.77
N LEU A 50 -13.66 -25.23 -4.90
CA LEU A 50 -12.55 -26.15 -4.61
C LEU A 50 -12.41 -27.30 -5.60
N ARG A 51 -13.45 -27.61 -6.40
CA ARG A 51 -13.42 -28.73 -7.36
C ARG A 51 -12.44 -28.56 -8.53
N GLY A 52 -11.71 -27.45 -8.63
CA GLY A 52 -10.62 -27.30 -9.61
C GLY A 52 -11.06 -27.12 -11.07
N ASP A 53 -12.34 -27.36 -11.38
CA ASP A 53 -12.92 -27.15 -12.71
C ASP A 53 -13.02 -25.66 -13.12
N SER A 54 -12.76 -24.74 -12.18
CA SER A 54 -12.80 -23.30 -12.44
C SER A 54 -11.45 -22.65 -12.16
N MET A 55 -11.08 -21.66 -12.98
CA MET A 55 -9.94 -20.76 -12.74
C MET A 55 -10.18 -19.82 -11.55
N LEU A 56 -11.39 -19.81 -10.98
CA LEU A 56 -11.83 -18.91 -9.92
C LEU A 56 -10.87 -18.90 -8.70
N PRO A 57 -10.51 -20.04 -8.06
CA PRO A 57 -9.58 -20.05 -6.93
C PRO A 57 -8.21 -19.42 -7.25
N PHE A 58 -7.70 -19.62 -8.47
CA PHE A 58 -6.42 -19.02 -8.89
C PHE A 58 -6.54 -17.49 -9.05
N VAL A 59 -7.60 -17.01 -9.69
CA VAL A 59 -7.87 -15.57 -9.84
C VAL A 59 -8.00 -14.90 -8.47
N LEU A 60 -8.72 -15.54 -7.56
CA LEU A 60 -8.92 -15.05 -6.21
C LEU A 60 -7.60 -15.00 -5.40
N ALA A 61 -6.76 -16.03 -5.52
CA ALA A 61 -5.43 -16.04 -4.90
C ALA A 61 -4.53 -14.93 -5.45
N ILE A 62 -4.51 -14.73 -6.77
CA ILE A 62 -3.76 -13.65 -7.43
C ILE A 62 -4.26 -12.28 -6.94
N MET A 63 -5.57 -12.09 -6.81
CA MET A 63 -6.16 -10.84 -6.31
C MET A 63 -5.70 -10.53 -4.88
N ILE A 64 -5.62 -11.53 -4.01
CA ILE A 64 -5.10 -11.36 -2.64
C ILE A 64 -3.63 -10.97 -2.66
N ILE A 65 -2.82 -11.66 -3.48
CA ILE A 65 -1.38 -11.38 -3.61
C ILE A 65 -1.16 -9.94 -4.09
N ILE A 66 -1.87 -9.50 -5.12
CA ILE A 66 -1.76 -8.15 -5.67
C ILE A 66 -2.16 -7.09 -4.63
N ASN A 67 -3.31 -7.24 -3.96
CA ASN A 67 -3.75 -6.28 -2.95
C ASN A 67 -2.74 -6.16 -1.79
N THR A 68 -2.17 -7.30 -1.38
CA THR A 68 -1.16 -7.35 -0.34
C THR A 68 0.13 -6.65 -0.77
N LEU A 69 0.64 -6.96 -1.97
CA LEU A 69 1.83 -6.32 -2.55
C LEU A 69 1.64 -4.81 -2.72
N GLN A 70 0.47 -4.36 -3.18
CA GLN A 70 0.13 -2.94 -3.33
C GLN A 70 0.20 -2.21 -1.98
N PHE A 71 -0.37 -2.79 -0.92
CA PHE A 71 -0.31 -2.20 0.42
C PHE A 71 1.15 -2.03 0.89
N PHE A 72 1.97 -3.07 0.78
CA PHE A 72 3.37 -3.01 1.18
C PHE A 72 4.18 -2.01 0.33
N TYR A 73 3.94 -1.99 -0.98
CA TYR A 73 4.58 -1.06 -1.90
C TYR A 73 4.28 0.40 -1.53
N TYR A 74 3.00 0.76 -1.35
CA TYR A 74 2.60 2.12 -1.01
C TYR A 74 3.11 2.52 0.37
N ARG A 75 3.06 1.62 1.36
CA ARG A 75 3.58 1.86 2.70
C ARG A 75 5.09 2.13 2.67
N ARG A 76 5.87 1.29 1.98
CA ARG A 76 7.32 1.44 1.86
C ARG A 76 7.69 2.73 1.12
N LYS A 77 6.94 3.07 0.07
CA LYS A 77 7.17 4.30 -0.69
C LYS A 77 6.86 5.54 0.13
N LEU A 78 5.78 5.53 0.91
CA LEU A 78 5.44 6.61 1.84
C LEU A 78 6.53 6.81 2.91
N GLN A 79 7.04 5.72 3.51
CA GLN A 79 8.12 5.79 4.49
C GLN A 79 9.40 6.42 3.92
N LYS A 80 9.78 6.04 2.68
CA LYS A 80 10.95 6.63 2.02
C LYS A 80 10.78 8.13 1.76
N LEU A 81 9.59 8.56 1.32
CA LEU A 81 9.30 9.97 1.09
C LEU A 81 9.33 10.78 2.40
N GLN A 82 8.75 10.25 3.47
CA GLN A 82 8.77 10.89 4.80
C GLN A 82 10.18 10.97 5.41
N GLN A 83 11.04 9.97 5.16
CA GLN A 83 12.44 9.99 5.58
C GLN A 83 13.29 10.97 4.76
N SER A 84 12.93 11.22 3.49
CA SER A 84 13.61 12.19 2.64
C SER A 84 13.23 13.64 2.96
N GLU A 85 12.02 13.88 3.49
CA GLU A 85 11.62 15.20 3.99
C GLU A 85 12.11 15.50 5.41
N LYS A 86 12.36 14.47 6.22
CA LYS A 86 12.98 14.66 7.53
C LYS A 86 14.41 15.15 7.31
N PRO A 87 14.81 16.32 7.82
CA PRO A 87 16.22 16.70 7.79
C PRO A 87 17.00 15.56 8.45
N LYS A 88 18.05 15.06 7.78
CA LYS A 88 19.09 14.32 8.48
C LYS A 88 19.53 15.25 9.60
N SER A 89 19.23 14.88 10.85
CA SER A 89 19.77 15.53 12.03
C SER A 89 21.27 15.29 12.01
N ASP A 90 21.98 16.12 11.27
CA ASP A 90 23.43 16.19 11.26
C ASP A 90 23.82 17.04 12.48
N GLY A 91 24.46 16.42 13.46
CA GLY A 91 25.11 17.10 14.60
C GLY A 91 24.15 17.61 15.69
N GLY A 92 24.34 17.11 16.91
CA GLY A 92 23.62 17.70 18.07
C GLY A 92 23.63 16.87 19.35
N ILE A 93 24.64 16.03 19.57
CA ILE A 93 24.98 15.59 20.92
C ILE A 93 26.49 15.74 21.11
N GLU A 94 26.97 16.98 21.03
CA GLU A 94 28.03 17.40 21.93
C GLU A 94 27.42 17.39 23.33
N ARG A 95 27.50 16.23 23.99
CA ARG A 95 27.26 16.12 25.43
C ARG A 95 28.52 16.61 26.12
N LEU A 96 28.45 17.84 26.62
CA LEU A 96 29.25 18.34 27.75
C LEU A 96 29.15 17.40 28.95
#